data_AF-D1QP96-F1
#
_entry.id   AF-D1QP96-F1
#
_cell.length_a   1.000
_cell.length_b   1.000
_cell.length_c   1.000
_cell.angle_alpha   90.00
_cell.angle_beta   90.00
_cell.angle_gamma   90.00
#
_symmetry.space_group_name_H-M   'P 1'
#
loop_
_entity.id
_entity.type
_entity.pdbx_description
1 polymer ?
#
loop_
_entity_poly.entity_id
_entity_poly.type
_entity_poly.pdbx_seq_one_letter_code
_entity_poly.pdbx_strand_id
1 'polypeptide(L)' 'MINSTVRSDLFVFNCYLCHVSFLLTCYVCSTKIGEISDISKCFENFVSQTLGVLTRVYAAELRYCIGFMIFISL' A
#
# COMPACT_ATOMS: atom_id res chain seq x y z
N MET A 1 -1.96 10.06 -20.13
CA MET A 1 -1.39 10.66 -18.90
C MET A 1 -2.05 10.08 -17.63
N ILE A 2 -2.30 8.77 -17.58
CA ILE A 2 -3.00 8.10 -16.45
C ILE A 2 -2.02 7.19 -15.70
N ASN A 3 -1.16 6.47 -16.44
CA ASN A 3 -0.13 5.59 -15.86
C ASN A 3 0.91 6.34 -14.98
N SER A 4 1.22 7.60 -15.30
CA SER A 4 2.14 8.43 -14.49
C SER A 4 1.54 8.80 -13.14
N THR A 5 0.23 9.07 -13.10
CA THR A 5 -0.48 9.50 -11.89
C THR A 5 -0.63 8.33 -10.93
N VAL A 6 -1.15 7.19 -11.39
CA VAL A 6 -1.32 5.97 -10.56
C VAL A 6 0.03 5.46 -10.02
N ARG A 7 1.10 5.51 -10.82
CA ARG A 7 2.45 5.16 -10.35
C ARG A 7 2.99 6.14 -9.29
N SER A 8 2.67 7.43 -9.43
CA SER A 8 3.03 8.43 -8.42
C SER A 8 2.26 8.23 -7.12
N ASP A 9 0.95 7.97 -7.19
CA ASP A 9 0.11 7.67 -6.02
C ASP A 9 0.58 6.41 -5.28
N LEU A 10 0.98 5.37 -6.02
CA LEU A 10 1.60 4.16 -5.47
C LEU A 10 2.90 4.47 -4.72
N PHE A 11 3.74 5.33 -5.29
CA PHE A 11 5.02 5.70 -4.69
C PHE A 11 4.84 6.54 -3.42
N VAL A 12 3.85 7.45 -3.41
CA VAL A 12 3.46 8.23 -2.23
C VAL A 12 2.94 7.32 -1.13
N PHE A 13 2.08 6.35 -1.47
CA PHE A 13 1.59 5.34 -0.51
C PHE A 13 2.72 4.49 0.08
N ASN A 14 3.68 4.08 -0.75
CA ASN A 14 4.83 3.30 -0.29
C ASN A 14 5.75 4.12 0.65
N CYS A 15 5.99 5.39 0.31
CA CYS A 15 6.73 6.32 1.14
C CYS A 15 6.04 6.55 2.50
N TYR A 16 4.72 6.66 2.50
CA TYR A 16 3.92 6.77 3.72
C TYR A 16 4.04 5.50 4.58
N LEU A 17 3.92 4.32 3.99
CA LEU A 17 4.12 3.03 4.67
C LEU A 17 5.51 2.91 5.31
N CYS A 18 6.55 3.35 4.61
CA CYS A 18 7.91 3.41 5.13
C CYS A 18 8.02 4.35 6.34
N HIS A 19 7.41 5.54 6.26
CA HIS A 19 7.40 6.51 7.34
C HIS A 19 6.67 6.01 8.59
N VAL A 20 5.52 5.35 8.41
CA VAL A 20 4.78 4.78 9.53
C VAL A 20 5.57 3.62 10.17
N SER A 21 6.25 2.79 9.38
CA SER A 21 7.10 1.72 9.91
C SER A 21 8.30 2.26 10.72
N PHE A 22 8.88 3.38 10.30
CA PHE A 22 9.92 4.07 11.05
C PHE A 22 9.41 4.63 12.38
N LEU A 23 8.26 5.32 12.37
CA LEU A 23 7.60 5.81 13.59
C LEU A 23 7.26 4.68 14.55
N LEU A 24 6.79 3.55 14.02
CA LEU A 24 6.51 2.35 14.81
C LEU A 24 7.78 1.82 15.48
N THR A 25 8.89 1.75 14.75
CA THR A 25 10.18 1.29 15.28
C THR A 25 10.66 2.21 16.41
N CYS A 26 10.55 3.54 16.24
CA CYS A 26 10.84 4.50 17.30
C CYS A 26 9.91 4.35 18.52
N TYR A 27 8.62 4.10 18.29
CA TYR A 27 7.63 3.89 19.35
C TYR A 27 7.88 2.59 20.12
N VAL A 28 8.26 1.52 19.41
CA VAL A 28 8.65 0.22 19.96
C VAL A 28 9.89 0.32 20.84
N CYS A 29 10.91 1.09 20.44
CA CYS A 29 12.08 1.36 21.28
C CYS A 29 11.75 2.14 22.57
N SER A 30 10.59 2.81 22.62
CA SER A 30 10.17 3.63 23.77
C SER A 30 9.20 2.91 24.71
N THR A 31 8.69 1.73 24.33
CA THR A 31 7.56 1.05 24.99
C THR A 31 7.98 -0.30 25.60
N LYS A 32 7.29 -0.74 26.66
CA LYS A 32 7.56 -1.99 27.40
C LYS A 32 7.29 -3.24 26.53
N ILE A 33 8.08 -4.31 26.71
CA ILE A 33 8.16 -5.52 25.87
C ILE A 33 6.83 -6.20 25.49
N GLY A 34 5.78 -6.06 26.31
CA GLY A 34 4.47 -6.69 26.10
C GLY A 34 3.60 -5.98 25.07
N GLU A 35 3.57 -4.64 25.08
CA GLU A 35 2.76 -3.84 24.14
C GLU A 35 3.34 -3.87 22.71
N ILE A 36 4.65 -4.10 22.59
CA ILE A 36 5.36 -4.20 21.32
C ILE A 36 4.79 -5.33 20.43
N SER A 37 4.42 -6.46 21.04
CA SER A 37 3.91 -7.64 20.32
C SER A 37 2.53 -7.41 19.72
N ASP A 38 1.60 -6.84 20.49
CA ASP A 38 0.26 -6.50 20.02
C ASP A 38 0.30 -5.43 18.93
N ILE A 39 1.17 -4.42 19.08
CA ILE A 39 1.34 -3.36 18.10
C ILE A 39 1.95 -3.89 16.80
N SER A 40 2.97 -4.76 16.88
CA SER A 40 3.60 -5.36 15.70
C SER A 40 2.60 -6.20 14.89
N LYS A 41 1.79 -7.03 15.56
CA LYS A 41 0.72 -7.80 14.91
C LYS A 41 -0.36 -6.92 14.30
N CYS A 42 -0.76 -5.85 14.99
CA CYS A 42 -1.71 -4.88 14.46
C CYS A 42 -1.17 -4.22 13.19
N PHE A 43 0.12 -3.90 13.17
CA PHE A 43 0.79 -3.32 12.02
C PHE A 43 0.87 -4.27 10.84
N GLU A 44 1.25 -5.52 11.08
CA GLU A 44 1.32 -6.56 10.06
C GLU A 44 -0.05 -6.77 9.40
N ASN A 45 -1.12 -6.75 10.19
CA ASN A 45 -2.50 -6.85 9.70
C ASN A 45 -2.93 -5.60 8.90
N PHE A 46 -2.49 -4.41 9.31
CA PHE A 46 -2.76 -3.15 8.62
C PHE A 46 -2.03 -3.06 7.26
N VAL A 47 -0.75 -3.46 7.23
CA VAL A 47 0.06 -3.56 6.01
C VAL A 47 -0.56 -4.57 5.05
N SER A 48 -0.96 -5.75 5.55
CA SER A 48 -1.63 -6.80 4.76
C SER A 48 -2.95 -6.31 4.15
N GLN A 49 -3.78 -5.62 4.92
CA GLN A 49 -5.02 -5.01 4.40
C GLN A 49 -4.75 -3.96 3.32
N THR A 50 -3.82 -3.04 3.59
CA THR A 50 -3.50 -1.95 2.66
C THR A 50 -2.93 -2.50 1.35
N LEU A 51 -2.03 -3.48 1.44
CA LEU A 51 -1.46 -4.15 0.27
C LEU A 51 -2.53 -4.88 -0.54
N GLY A 52 -3.48 -5.56 0.13
CA GLY A 52 -4.61 -6.21 -0.54
C GLY A 52 -5.56 -5.23 -1.23
N VAL A 53 -5.78 -4.04 -0.68
CA VAL A 53 -6.54 -2.96 -1.36
C VAL A 53 -5.78 -2.47 -2.59
N LEU A 54 -4.47 -2.23 -2.44
CA LEU A 54 -3.60 -1.74 -3.50
C LEU A 54 -3.54 -2.70 -4.70
N THR A 55 -3.40 -4.00 -4.45
CA THR A 55 -3.41 -5.02 -5.50
C THR A 55 -4.74 -5.06 -6.27
N ARG A 56 -5.88 -4.86 -5.58
CA ARG A 56 -7.20 -4.81 -6.22
C ARG A 56 -7.35 -3.58 -7.12
N VAL A 57 -6.91 -2.41 -6.66
CA VAL A 57 -6.91 -1.18 -7.46
C VAL A 57 -6.00 -1.35 -8.68
N TYR A 58 -4.79 -1.90 -8.49
CA TYR A 58 -3.86 -2.17 -9.58
C TYR A 58 -4.43 -3.15 -10.62
N ALA A 59 -5.11 -4.21 -10.17
CA ALA A 59 -5.75 -5.18 -11.07
C ALA A 59 -6.95 -4.58 -11.84
N ALA A 60 -7.73 -3.69 -11.21
CA ALA A 60 -8.83 -2.99 -11.86
C ALA A 60 -8.32 -2.03 -12.95
N GLU A 61 -7.27 -1.27 -12.66
CA GLU A 61 -6.60 -0.39 -13.63
C GLU A 61 -6.03 -1.18 -14.82
N LEU A 62 -5.43 -2.35 -14.56
CA LEU A 62 -4.90 -3.21 -15.62
C LEU A 62 -6.02 -3.73 -16.54
N ARG A 63 -7.16 -4.14 -15.97
CA ARG A 63 -8.33 -4.56 -16.75
C ARG A 63 -8.91 -3.42 -17.57
N TYR A 64 -9.00 -2.22 -17.01
CA TYR A 64 -9.45 -1.04 -17.74
C TYR A 64 -8.53 -0.72 -18.92
N CYS A 65 -7.21 -0.75 -18.71
CA CYS A 65 -6.23 -0.56 -19.79
C CYS A 65 -6.39 -1.59 -20.92
N ILE A 66 -6.50 -2.88 -20.58
CA ILE A 66 -6.66 -3.96 -21.58
C ILE A 66 -7.99 -3.82 -22.32
N GLY A 67 -9.10 -3.60 -21.61
CA GLY A 67 -10.43 -3.43 -22.21
C GLY A 67 -10.52 -2.19 -23.09
N PHE A 68 -9.93 -1.07 -22.67
CA PHE A 68 -9.87 0.16 -23.45
C PHE A 68 -9.02 0.00 -24.72
N MET A 69 -7.88 -0.70 -24.64
CA MET A 69 -7.04 -0.97 -25.81
C MET A 69 -7.72 -1.85 -26.86
N ILE A 70 -8.51 -2.83 -26.42
CA ILE A 70 -9.33 -3.67 -27.31
C ILE A 70 -10.44 -2.85 -27.97
N PHE A 71 -11.12 -1.97 -27.22
CA PHE A 71 -12.20 -1.12 -27.75
C PHE A 71 -11.73 -0.11 -28.80
N ILE A 72 -10.51 0.44 -28.68
CA ILE A 72 -9.92 1.31 -29.70
C ILE A 72 -9.49 0.54 -30.97
N SER A 73 -9.21 -0.76 -30.85
CA SER A 73 -8.75 -1.58 -31.98
C SER A 73 -9.90 -2.20 -32.81
N LEU A 74 -11.16 -2.04 -32.38
CA LEU A 74 -12.37 -2.53 -33.06
C LEU A 74 -13.10 -1.37 -33.73
#